data_AF-B3F978-F1
#
_entry.id   AF-B3F978-F1
#
_cell.length_a   1.000
_cell.length_b   1.000
_cell.length_c   1.000
_cell.angle_alpha   90.00
_cell.angle_beta   90.00
_cell.angle_gamma   90.00
#
_symmetry.space_group_name_H-M   'P 1'
#
loop_
_entity.id
_entity.type
_entity.pdbx_description
1 polymer ?
#
loop_
_entity_poly.entity_id
_entity_poly.type
_entity_poly.pdbx_seq_one_letter_code
_entity_poly.pdbx_strand_id
1 'polypeptide(L)'
;APVNRGLNCIKGYFNAKIMYGADRLKTPLLRMNEKGEFDKKGKFRPVSWQRAFDEMEKHAKKALKASGPEGVAVFASGQYTIMEGYAAQKMMKGGFRSNAIDPNARHCMASAVVGFYQTFGIDEPSGCYDDIEITDTIVTWGSNMAEMHPILWSRVSDRKLSNPDRVKIVNIQTYTHRTCDIGDINIIFSPNTDLAIWNYIAREIVYRDKKGGGKEDIIDWDFVNENLVFTAGPANIGYGMRRAGEKSLKDGKYTALEMETIDKEMQKKVSAKEGPALEPFGYKEGDVMKNTAGTLKHWHISFEDYKKSLAPYTLDYVAKIAKGDPNEDIEG
;
A
#
# COMPACT_ATOMS: atom_id res chain seq x y z
N ALA A 1 -26.34 -12.95 0.99
CA ALA A 1 -25.23 -13.25 0.07
C ALA A 1 -24.13 -13.99 0.82
N PRO A 2 -23.29 -14.81 0.16
CA PRO A 2 -22.28 -15.64 0.83
C PRO A 2 -21.30 -14.84 1.69
N VAL A 3 -20.92 -13.65 1.24
CA VAL A 3 -19.96 -12.77 1.93
C VAL A 3 -20.45 -12.34 3.33
N ASN A 4 -21.72 -11.92 3.43
CA ASN A 4 -22.22 -11.18 4.60
C ASN A 4 -23.32 -11.90 5.38
N ARG A 5 -23.89 -13.00 4.86
CA ARG A 5 -24.95 -13.78 5.51
C ARG A 5 -26.12 -12.94 6.07
N GLY A 6 -26.44 -11.83 5.40
CA GLY A 6 -27.53 -10.91 5.79
C GLY A 6 -27.11 -9.71 6.64
N LEU A 7 -25.86 -9.66 7.11
CA LEU A 7 -25.35 -8.55 7.92
C LEU A 7 -24.90 -7.36 7.08
N ASN A 8 -25.01 -6.17 7.66
CA ASN A 8 -24.42 -4.94 7.14
C ASN A 8 -23.70 -4.18 8.26
N CYS A 9 -22.74 -3.34 7.90
CA CYS A 9 -22.23 -2.31 8.80
C CYS A 9 -23.10 -1.05 8.71
N ILE A 10 -22.84 -0.07 9.58
CA ILE A 10 -23.62 1.18 9.62
C ILE A 10 -23.69 1.89 8.25
N LYS A 11 -22.59 1.89 7.49
CA LYS A 11 -22.53 2.47 6.14
C LYS A 11 -23.49 1.76 5.18
N GLY A 12 -23.57 0.44 5.25
CA GLY A 12 -24.47 -0.38 4.44
C GLY A 12 -25.94 -0.16 4.78
N TYR A 13 -26.29 -0.06 6.07
CA TYR A 13 -27.67 0.22 6.50
C TYR A 13 -28.20 1.57 6.02
N PHE A 14 -27.33 2.59 5.91
CA PHE A 14 -27.71 3.91 5.41
C PHE A 14 -27.51 4.11 3.90
N ASN A 15 -27.19 3.04 3.16
CA ASN A 15 -26.94 3.12 1.71
C ASN A 15 -28.12 3.74 0.94
N ALA A 16 -29.35 3.51 1.37
CA ALA A 16 -30.54 4.11 0.75
C ALA A 16 -30.54 5.66 0.76
N LYS A 17 -29.74 6.32 1.61
CA LYS A 17 -29.72 7.78 1.72
C LYS A 17 -28.69 8.48 0.84
N ILE A 18 -27.64 7.78 0.40
CA ILE A 18 -26.48 8.42 -0.25
C ILE A 18 -26.85 9.10 -1.58
N MET A 19 -27.98 8.70 -2.17
CA MET A 19 -28.46 9.27 -3.42
C MET A 19 -29.33 10.52 -3.28
N TYR A 20 -29.69 10.92 -2.07
CA TYR A 20 -30.70 11.95 -1.83
C TYR A 20 -30.15 13.19 -1.10
N GLY A 21 -28.83 13.42 -1.17
CA GLY A 21 -28.24 14.69 -0.73
C GLY A 21 -28.88 15.88 -1.44
N ALA A 22 -29.27 16.92 -0.68
CA ALA A 22 -30.00 18.08 -1.18
C ALA A 22 -29.21 18.89 -2.23
N ASP A 23 -27.88 18.76 -2.20
CA ASP A 23 -26.88 19.44 -3.03
C ASP A 23 -26.38 18.58 -4.21
N ARG A 24 -27.05 17.46 -4.52
CA ARG A 24 -26.73 16.62 -5.67
C ARG A 24 -26.66 17.47 -6.95
N LEU A 25 -25.54 17.36 -7.68
CA LEU A 25 -25.36 18.03 -8.97
C LEU A 25 -26.40 17.55 -9.98
N LYS A 26 -27.16 18.49 -10.57
CA LYS A 26 -28.25 18.20 -11.53
C LYS A 26 -27.93 18.64 -12.96
N THR A 27 -26.99 19.57 -13.13
CA THR A 27 -26.59 20.13 -14.42
C THR A 27 -25.08 20.33 -14.43
N PRO A 28 -24.43 20.28 -15.61
CA PRO A 28 -23.04 20.71 -15.75
C PRO A 28 -22.84 22.14 -15.25
N LEU A 29 -21.69 22.39 -14.60
CA LEU A 29 -21.30 23.70 -14.08
C LEU A 29 -20.01 24.14 -14.75
N LEU A 30 -20.02 25.31 -15.40
CA LEU A 30 -18.86 25.90 -16.06
C LEU A 30 -18.44 27.18 -15.33
N ARG A 31 -17.13 27.41 -15.16
CA ARG A 31 -16.62 28.70 -14.66
C ARG A 31 -16.70 29.74 -15.77
N MET A 32 -17.42 30.83 -15.51
CA MET A 32 -17.71 31.84 -16.54
C MET A 32 -17.47 33.26 -16.03
N ASN A 33 -17.04 34.15 -16.94
CA ASN A 33 -17.04 35.59 -16.72
C ASN A 33 -18.46 36.18 -16.91
N GLU A 34 -18.60 37.50 -16.79
CA GLU A 34 -19.90 38.19 -16.92
C GLU A 34 -20.49 38.10 -18.34
N LYS A 35 -19.64 37.94 -19.36
CA LYS A 35 -20.05 37.79 -20.77
C LYS A 35 -20.50 36.38 -21.12
N GLY A 36 -20.40 35.44 -20.17
CA GLY A 36 -20.76 34.05 -20.37
C GLY A 36 -19.68 33.23 -21.09
N GLU A 37 -18.44 33.69 -21.11
CA GLU A 37 -17.30 32.96 -21.68
C GLU A 37 -16.60 32.16 -20.59
N PHE A 38 -15.92 31.06 -20.96
CA PHE A 38 -15.09 30.32 -20.02
C PHE A 38 -13.99 31.20 -19.42
N ASP A 39 -13.89 31.22 -18.09
CA ASP A 39 -12.85 31.91 -17.35
C ASP A 39 -12.41 31.07 -16.16
N LYS A 40 -11.11 30.79 -16.04
CA LYS A 40 -10.54 30.00 -14.94
C LYS A 40 -10.79 30.63 -13.57
N LYS A 41 -10.90 31.96 -13.49
CA LYS A 41 -11.19 32.72 -12.27
C LYS A 41 -12.69 33.03 -12.10
N GLY A 42 -13.52 32.63 -13.08
CA GLY A 42 -14.96 32.83 -13.06
C GLY A 42 -15.68 32.00 -11.99
N LYS A 43 -16.92 32.42 -11.69
CA LYS A 43 -17.86 31.68 -10.83
C LYS A 43 -18.54 30.57 -11.63
N PHE A 44 -18.91 29.49 -10.95
CA PHE A 44 -19.68 28.41 -11.57
C PHE A 44 -21.07 28.90 -11.97
N ARG A 45 -21.48 28.57 -13.20
CA ARG A 45 -22.84 28.79 -13.72
C ARG A 45 -23.32 27.53 -14.44
N PRO A 46 -24.62 27.22 -14.40
CA PRO A 46 -25.18 26.05 -15.08
C PRO A 46 -25.10 26.22 -16.60
N VAL A 47 -24.78 25.13 -17.31
CA VAL A 47 -24.75 25.08 -18.78
C VAL A 47 -25.38 23.77 -19.27
N SER A 48 -25.74 23.72 -20.56
CA SER A 48 -26.18 22.47 -21.20
C SER A 48 -25.02 21.47 -21.32
N TRP A 49 -25.34 20.18 -21.46
CA TRP A 49 -24.34 19.15 -21.76
C TRP A 49 -23.56 19.44 -23.05
N GLN A 50 -24.24 19.90 -24.11
CA GLN A 50 -23.57 20.28 -25.35
C GLN A 50 -22.51 21.35 -25.10
N ARG A 51 -22.87 22.43 -24.38
CA ARG A 51 -21.93 23.52 -24.08
C ARG A 51 -20.75 23.05 -23.22
N ALA A 52 -20.98 22.14 -22.28
CA ALA A 52 -19.91 21.56 -21.48
C ALA A 52 -18.94 20.74 -22.34
N PHE A 53 -19.45 19.89 -23.24
CA PHE A 53 -18.63 19.11 -24.15
C PHE A 53 -17.89 19.97 -25.17
N ASP A 54 -18.51 21.02 -25.72
CA ASP A 54 -17.84 21.96 -26.65
C ASP A 54 -16.59 22.59 -26.02
N GLU A 55 -16.69 23.00 -24.74
CA GLU A 55 -15.55 23.60 -24.03
C GLU A 55 -14.49 22.54 -23.69
N MET A 56 -14.89 21.32 -23.29
CA MET A 56 -13.97 20.20 -23.08
C MET A 56 -13.22 19.82 -24.36
N GLU A 57 -13.91 19.71 -25.48
CA GLU A 57 -13.33 19.39 -26.80
C GLU A 57 -12.31 20.44 -27.23
N LYS A 58 -12.68 21.73 -27.15
CA LYS A 58 -11.79 22.85 -27.47
C LYS A 58 -10.49 22.78 -26.64
N HIS A 59 -10.59 22.53 -25.34
CA HIS A 59 -9.42 22.46 -24.47
C HIS A 59 -8.60 21.18 -24.67
N ALA A 60 -9.24 20.03 -24.85
CA ALA A 60 -8.58 18.77 -25.14
C ALA A 60 -7.80 18.85 -26.46
N LYS A 61 -8.42 19.35 -27.55
CA LYS A 61 -7.76 19.57 -28.83
C LYS A 61 -6.58 20.54 -28.72
N LYS A 62 -6.73 21.63 -27.95
CA LYS A 62 -5.64 22.57 -27.69
C LYS A 62 -4.46 21.89 -26.99
N ALA A 63 -4.72 21.10 -25.95
CA ALA A 63 -3.69 20.40 -25.19
C ALA A 63 -3.01 19.31 -26.04
N LEU A 64 -3.78 18.50 -26.76
CA LEU A 64 -3.27 17.48 -27.69
C LEU A 64 -2.38 18.08 -28.78
N LYS A 65 -2.77 19.23 -29.36
CA LYS A 65 -1.96 19.92 -30.38
C LYS A 65 -0.64 20.46 -29.80
N ALA A 66 -0.65 20.95 -28.56
CA ALA A 66 0.51 21.60 -27.96
C ALA A 66 1.48 20.62 -27.30
N SER A 67 0.99 19.52 -26.73
CA SER A 67 1.76 18.61 -25.87
C SER A 67 1.66 17.14 -26.28
N GLY A 68 0.96 16.83 -27.37
CA GLY A 68 0.73 15.46 -27.81
C GLY A 68 -0.22 14.69 -26.90
N PRO A 69 -0.23 13.34 -26.98
CA PRO A 69 -1.13 12.49 -26.20
C PRO A 69 -1.13 12.75 -24.69
N GLU A 70 0.05 12.95 -24.09
CA GLU A 70 0.17 13.17 -22.64
C GLU A 70 -0.23 14.59 -22.19
N GLY A 71 -0.73 15.42 -23.11
CA GLY A 71 -1.37 16.70 -22.78
C GLY A 71 -2.76 16.56 -22.14
N VAL A 72 -3.37 15.38 -22.21
CA VAL A 72 -4.66 15.06 -21.57
C VAL A 72 -4.47 13.88 -20.62
N ALA A 73 -5.20 13.89 -19.50
CA ALA A 73 -5.10 12.85 -18.48
C ALA A 73 -6.46 12.54 -17.85
N VAL A 74 -6.61 11.32 -17.34
CA VAL A 74 -7.78 10.88 -16.59
C VAL A 74 -7.33 10.35 -15.23
N PHE A 75 -7.86 10.94 -14.15
CA PHE A 75 -7.75 10.35 -12.82
C PHE A 75 -8.98 9.47 -12.59
N ALA A 76 -8.79 8.16 -12.73
CA ALA A 76 -9.87 7.17 -12.69
C ALA A 76 -10.25 6.79 -11.25
N SER A 77 -11.19 5.87 -11.08
CA SER A 77 -11.61 5.40 -9.75
C SER A 77 -11.80 3.89 -9.70
N GLY A 78 -11.39 3.27 -8.60
CA GLY A 78 -11.75 1.88 -8.26
C GLY A 78 -13.24 1.71 -7.90
N GLN A 79 -14.00 2.79 -7.83
CA GLN A 79 -15.46 2.80 -7.63
C GLN A 79 -16.23 2.82 -8.95
N TYR A 80 -15.55 2.84 -10.09
CA TYR A 80 -16.19 2.64 -11.38
C TYR A 80 -16.81 1.26 -11.47
N THR A 81 -17.86 1.14 -12.26
CA THR A 81 -18.22 -0.15 -12.82
C THR A 81 -17.08 -0.67 -13.70
N ILE A 82 -17.00 -1.99 -13.87
CA ILE A 82 -16.00 -2.61 -14.75
C ILE A 82 -16.07 -2.01 -16.17
N MET A 83 -17.28 -1.80 -16.68
CA MET A 83 -17.51 -1.26 -18.02
C MET A 83 -17.03 0.19 -18.17
N GLU A 84 -17.25 1.04 -17.16
CA GLU A 84 -16.75 2.43 -17.17
C GLU A 84 -15.22 2.46 -17.14
N GLY A 85 -14.59 1.64 -16.29
CA GLY A 85 -13.14 1.50 -16.25
C GLY A 85 -12.57 1.04 -17.59
N TYR A 86 -13.17 0.01 -18.20
CA TYR A 86 -12.77 -0.49 -19.51
C TYR A 86 -12.93 0.55 -20.62
N ALA A 87 -14.05 1.28 -20.63
CA ALA A 87 -14.29 2.35 -21.59
C ALA A 87 -13.28 3.49 -21.45
N ALA A 88 -12.98 3.92 -20.22
CA ALA A 88 -11.97 4.95 -19.94
C ALA A 88 -10.56 4.51 -20.41
N GLN A 89 -10.20 3.25 -20.17
CA GLN A 89 -8.95 2.67 -20.65
C GLN A 89 -8.87 2.67 -22.18
N LYS A 90 -9.94 2.25 -22.88
CA LYS A 90 -9.99 2.28 -24.36
C LYS A 90 -9.92 3.70 -24.90
N MET A 91 -10.63 4.64 -24.29
CA MET A 91 -10.58 6.06 -24.66
C MET A 91 -9.16 6.61 -24.56
N MET A 92 -8.48 6.39 -23.43
CA MET A 92 -7.15 6.93 -23.20
C MET A 92 -6.07 6.23 -24.02
N LYS A 93 -5.96 4.89 -23.91
CA LYS A 93 -4.88 4.12 -24.54
C LYS A 93 -5.13 3.86 -26.02
N GLY A 94 -6.37 3.56 -26.40
CA GLY A 94 -6.76 3.26 -27.78
C GLY A 94 -7.13 4.49 -28.60
N GLY A 95 -7.82 5.46 -27.99
CA GLY A 95 -8.27 6.69 -28.64
C GLY A 95 -7.21 7.80 -28.63
N PHE A 96 -6.96 8.38 -27.45
CA PHE A 96 -6.00 9.48 -27.29
C PHE A 96 -4.54 9.04 -27.37
N ARG A 97 -4.27 7.72 -27.34
CA ARG A 97 -2.93 7.12 -27.39
C ARG A 97 -2.02 7.60 -26.25
N SER A 98 -2.60 7.77 -25.07
CA SER A 98 -1.94 8.26 -23.87
C SER A 98 -2.01 7.21 -22.75
N ASN A 99 -0.94 7.16 -21.95
CA ASN A 99 -0.90 6.37 -20.73
C ASN A 99 -1.17 7.19 -19.46
N ALA A 100 -1.48 8.49 -19.57
CA ALA A 100 -1.87 9.35 -18.47
C ALA A 100 -3.30 9.04 -17.95
N ILE A 101 -3.51 7.78 -17.57
CA ILE A 101 -4.68 7.30 -16.85
C ILE A 101 -4.22 6.49 -15.65
N ASP A 102 -4.59 6.92 -14.44
CA ASP A 102 -4.27 6.22 -13.19
C ASP A 102 -5.43 6.42 -12.20
N PRO A 103 -5.82 5.38 -11.44
CA PRO A 103 -6.96 5.47 -10.54
C PRO A 103 -6.56 5.91 -9.12
N ASN A 104 -7.55 6.31 -8.32
CA ASN A 104 -7.37 6.45 -6.86
C ASN A 104 -6.83 5.17 -6.18
N ALA A 105 -7.01 3.98 -6.78
CA ALA A 105 -6.44 2.71 -6.31
C ALA A 105 -4.91 2.71 -6.29
N ARG A 106 -4.24 3.65 -6.99
CA ARG A 106 -2.81 3.93 -6.83
C ARG A 106 -2.43 4.21 -5.38
N HIS A 107 -3.28 4.93 -4.66
CA HIS A 107 -3.08 5.29 -3.25
C HIS A 107 -3.46 4.18 -2.28
N CYS A 108 -3.88 3.02 -2.79
CA CYS A 108 -4.41 1.93 -1.98
C CYS A 108 -3.70 0.61 -2.28
N MET A 109 -3.93 0.04 -3.47
CA MET A 109 -3.55 -1.35 -3.77
C MET A 109 -2.24 -1.49 -4.53
N ALA A 110 -1.64 -0.39 -5.01
CA ALA A 110 -0.46 -0.46 -5.89
C ALA A 110 0.71 -1.27 -5.29
N SER A 111 1.01 -1.11 -4.00
CA SER A 111 2.08 -1.88 -3.34
C SER A 111 1.73 -3.37 -3.24
N ALA A 112 0.47 -3.71 -2.96
CA ALA A 112 0.01 -5.10 -2.94
C ALA A 112 0.12 -5.75 -4.32
N VAL A 113 -0.36 -5.07 -5.37
CA VAL A 113 -0.29 -5.55 -6.77
C VAL A 113 1.16 -5.84 -7.18
N VAL A 114 2.09 -4.93 -6.86
CA VAL A 114 3.51 -5.13 -7.17
C VAL A 114 4.10 -6.29 -6.36
N GLY A 115 3.74 -6.43 -5.08
CA GLY A 115 4.15 -7.57 -4.25
C GLY A 115 3.64 -8.91 -4.77
N PHE A 116 2.40 -8.95 -5.27
CA PHE A 116 1.81 -10.12 -5.92
C PHE A 116 2.55 -10.48 -7.21
N TYR A 117 2.82 -9.50 -8.10
CA TYR A 117 3.59 -9.75 -9.30
C TYR A 117 5.03 -10.20 -9.02
N GLN A 118 5.69 -9.63 -8.01
CA GLN A 118 7.06 -10.01 -7.67
C GLN A 118 7.16 -11.40 -7.04
N THR A 119 6.14 -11.83 -6.28
CA THR A 119 6.14 -13.11 -5.58
C THR A 119 5.53 -14.25 -6.40
N PHE A 120 4.42 -13.99 -7.10
CA PHE A 120 3.59 -15.01 -7.74
C PHE A 120 3.43 -14.81 -9.25
N GLY A 121 3.83 -13.67 -9.81
CA GLY A 121 3.68 -13.35 -11.23
C GLY A 121 2.24 -13.06 -11.68
N ILE A 122 1.27 -13.08 -10.76
CA ILE A 122 -0.14 -12.79 -10.99
C ILE A 122 -0.67 -11.96 -9.82
N ASP A 123 -1.67 -11.11 -10.09
CA ASP A 123 -2.34 -10.25 -9.09
C ASP A 123 -3.44 -11.00 -8.32
N GLU A 124 -3.88 -10.38 -7.22
CA GLU A 124 -4.94 -10.79 -6.30
C GLU A 124 -4.62 -11.98 -5.35
N PRO A 125 -5.32 -12.08 -4.20
CA PRO A 125 -5.10 -13.15 -3.22
C PRO A 125 -5.38 -14.55 -3.77
N SER A 126 -4.62 -15.54 -3.32
CA SER A 126 -4.84 -16.96 -3.62
C SER A 126 -5.95 -17.61 -2.80
N GLY A 127 -6.28 -17.05 -1.64
CA GLY A 127 -7.33 -17.51 -0.73
C GLY A 127 -8.68 -16.82 -0.96
N CYS A 128 -9.63 -17.09 -0.06
CA CYS A 128 -10.95 -16.47 -0.08
C CYS A 128 -11.52 -16.29 1.33
N TYR A 129 -12.71 -15.70 1.46
CA TYR A 129 -13.26 -15.42 2.79
C TYR A 129 -13.62 -16.66 3.61
N ASP A 130 -13.74 -17.82 2.98
CA ASP A 130 -14.06 -19.08 3.69
C ASP A 130 -12.87 -19.58 4.52
N ASP A 131 -11.66 -19.05 4.26
CA ASP A 131 -10.47 -19.28 5.08
C ASP A 131 -10.65 -18.78 6.53
N ILE A 132 -11.54 -17.80 6.74
CA ILE A 132 -11.84 -17.25 8.07
C ILE A 132 -12.45 -18.33 8.97
N GLU A 133 -13.30 -19.21 8.46
CA GLU A 133 -13.98 -20.22 9.26
C GLU A 133 -13.12 -21.43 9.59
N ILE A 134 -12.03 -21.65 8.85
CA ILE A 134 -11.16 -22.83 8.99
C ILE A 134 -9.80 -22.52 9.63
N THR A 135 -9.44 -21.25 9.79
CA THR A 135 -8.17 -20.87 10.42
C THR A 135 -8.19 -21.04 11.94
N ASP A 136 -7.01 -21.33 12.50
CA ASP A 136 -6.75 -21.37 13.94
C ASP A 136 -6.01 -20.13 14.45
N THR A 137 -5.39 -19.36 13.55
CA THR A 137 -4.67 -18.14 13.92
C THR A 137 -4.98 -17.03 12.92
N ILE A 138 -5.34 -15.87 13.42
CA ILE A 138 -5.55 -14.65 12.66
C ILE A 138 -4.48 -13.64 13.08
N VAL A 139 -3.70 -13.16 12.12
CA VAL A 139 -2.72 -12.10 12.35
C VAL A 139 -3.14 -10.86 11.57
N THR A 140 -3.49 -9.78 12.26
CA THR A 140 -3.77 -8.50 11.60
C THR A 140 -2.51 -7.65 11.58
N TRP A 141 -1.93 -7.45 10.41
CA TRP A 141 -0.79 -6.53 10.20
C TRP A 141 -1.29 -5.15 9.79
N GLY A 142 -1.36 -4.22 10.73
CA GLY A 142 -1.80 -2.83 10.51
C GLY A 142 -3.29 -2.66 10.18
N SER A 143 -4.05 -3.76 10.14
CA SER A 143 -5.43 -3.77 9.64
C SER A 143 -6.43 -3.47 10.75
N ASN A 144 -7.09 -2.31 10.70
CA ASN A 144 -8.25 -2.00 11.54
C ASN A 144 -9.54 -2.61 10.95
N MET A 145 -9.63 -3.94 10.99
CA MET A 145 -10.74 -4.69 10.37
C MET A 145 -12.10 -4.32 10.97
N ALA A 146 -12.17 -4.06 12.29
CA ALA A 146 -13.41 -3.74 12.98
C ALA A 146 -14.16 -2.53 12.38
N GLU A 147 -13.42 -1.56 11.86
CA GLU A 147 -14.00 -0.31 11.33
C GLU A 147 -13.96 -0.25 9.80
N MET A 148 -12.94 -0.86 9.18
CA MET A 148 -12.65 -0.73 7.74
C MET A 148 -13.21 -1.92 6.95
N HIS A 149 -13.28 -3.10 7.57
CA HIS A 149 -13.87 -4.32 6.99
C HIS A 149 -14.85 -5.02 7.96
N PRO A 150 -15.91 -4.33 8.45
CA PRO A 150 -16.64 -4.80 9.64
C PRO A 150 -17.35 -6.16 9.46
N ILE A 151 -17.73 -6.52 8.22
CA ILE A 151 -18.35 -7.81 7.94
C ILE A 151 -17.35 -8.96 8.00
N LEU A 152 -16.12 -8.75 7.52
CA LEU A 152 -15.05 -9.73 7.67
C LEU A 152 -14.65 -9.84 9.14
N TRP A 153 -14.58 -8.72 9.86
CA TRP A 153 -14.34 -8.74 11.30
C TRP A 153 -15.43 -9.47 12.06
N SER A 154 -16.70 -9.31 11.69
CA SER A 154 -17.79 -10.09 12.28
C SER A 154 -17.61 -11.60 12.11
N ARG A 155 -17.09 -12.06 10.96
CA ARG A 155 -16.75 -13.49 10.73
C ARG A 155 -15.56 -13.93 11.57
N VAL A 156 -14.52 -13.09 11.69
CA VAL A 156 -13.36 -13.36 12.55
C VAL A 156 -13.77 -13.46 14.02
N SER A 157 -14.61 -12.51 14.49
CA SER A 157 -15.17 -12.51 15.83
C SER A 157 -16.00 -13.76 16.09
N ASP A 158 -16.86 -14.17 15.15
CA ASP A 158 -17.63 -15.41 15.26
C ASP A 158 -16.72 -16.65 15.39
N ARG A 159 -15.69 -16.76 14.54
CA ARG A 159 -14.69 -17.84 14.60
C ARG A 159 -13.97 -17.87 15.96
N LYS A 160 -13.50 -16.72 16.44
CA LYS A 160 -12.79 -16.58 17.72
C LYS A 160 -13.69 -16.90 18.91
N LEU A 161 -14.88 -16.31 18.97
CA LEU A 161 -15.78 -16.45 20.12
C LEU A 161 -16.43 -17.85 20.19
N SER A 162 -16.60 -18.52 19.05
CA SER A 162 -17.08 -19.90 19.01
C SER A 162 -16.01 -20.93 19.41
N ASN A 163 -14.72 -20.58 19.34
CA ASN A 163 -13.60 -21.48 19.66
C ASN A 163 -12.46 -20.73 20.39
N PRO A 164 -12.70 -20.09 21.55
CA PRO A 164 -11.78 -19.13 22.15
C PRO A 164 -10.44 -19.74 22.61
N ASP A 165 -10.45 -21.02 22.99
CA ASP A 165 -9.26 -21.75 23.44
C ASP A 165 -8.34 -22.15 22.27
N ARG A 166 -8.94 -22.44 21.11
CA ARG A 166 -8.23 -22.90 19.90
C ARG A 166 -7.79 -21.73 19.01
N VAL A 167 -8.67 -20.78 18.78
CA VAL A 167 -8.46 -19.71 17.81
C VAL A 167 -7.71 -18.56 18.47
N LYS A 168 -6.61 -18.10 17.86
CA LYS A 168 -5.82 -16.97 18.34
C LYS A 168 -5.90 -15.77 17.41
N ILE A 169 -6.04 -14.57 17.99
CA ILE A 169 -5.96 -13.29 17.28
C ILE A 169 -4.71 -12.54 17.77
N VAL A 170 -3.81 -12.26 16.83
CA VAL A 170 -2.61 -11.44 17.04
C VAL A 170 -2.77 -10.15 16.24
N ASN A 171 -2.83 -9.02 16.93
CA ASN A 171 -2.93 -7.70 16.31
C ASN A 171 -1.57 -6.99 16.38
N ILE A 172 -1.01 -6.62 15.23
CA ILE A 172 0.25 -5.87 15.12
C ILE A 172 -0.09 -4.52 14.53
N GLN A 173 -0.04 -3.46 15.33
CA GLN A 173 -0.61 -2.15 15.01
C GLN A 173 0.30 -1.00 15.45
N THR A 174 0.11 0.20 14.91
CA THR A 174 0.86 1.40 15.37
C THR A 174 0.11 2.20 16.44
N TYR A 175 -1.16 1.86 16.70
CA TYR A 175 -1.99 2.43 17.74
C TYR A 175 -3.14 1.46 18.08
N THR A 176 -3.66 1.53 19.30
CA THR A 176 -4.79 0.71 19.73
C THR A 176 -6.11 1.19 19.11
N HIS A 177 -6.92 0.25 18.64
CA HIS A 177 -8.25 0.50 18.05
C HIS A 177 -9.16 -0.72 18.24
N ARG A 178 -10.43 -0.65 17.83
CA ARG A 178 -11.47 -1.66 18.12
C ARG A 178 -11.17 -3.11 17.68
N THR A 179 -10.26 -3.30 16.73
CA THR A 179 -9.80 -4.65 16.37
C THR A 179 -9.03 -5.33 17.52
N CYS A 180 -8.41 -4.54 18.41
CA CYS A 180 -7.65 -5.01 19.57
C CYS A 180 -8.54 -5.55 20.71
N ASP A 181 -9.83 -5.19 20.73
CA ASP A 181 -10.75 -5.49 21.84
C ASP A 181 -10.96 -7.00 22.08
N ILE A 182 -10.74 -7.84 21.05
CA ILE A 182 -10.81 -9.31 21.14
C ILE A 182 -9.48 -9.99 20.74
N GLY A 183 -8.38 -9.23 20.69
CA GLY A 183 -7.06 -9.77 20.44
C GLY A 183 -6.54 -10.58 21.63
N ASP A 184 -5.97 -11.76 21.39
CA ASP A 184 -5.22 -12.49 22.41
C ASP A 184 -3.86 -11.83 22.65
N ILE A 185 -3.23 -11.33 21.59
CA ILE A 185 -1.95 -10.62 21.63
C ILE A 185 -2.12 -9.32 20.85
N ASN A 186 -1.78 -8.19 21.48
CA ASN A 186 -1.85 -6.87 20.86
C ASN A 186 -0.47 -6.21 20.97
N ILE A 187 0.21 -6.07 19.84
CA ILE A 187 1.57 -5.49 19.75
C ILE A 187 1.45 -4.09 19.16
N ILE A 188 1.91 -3.09 19.90
CA ILE A 188 2.03 -1.72 19.38
C ILE A 188 3.47 -1.48 18.94
N PHE A 189 3.66 -1.22 17.64
CA PHE A 189 4.99 -1.05 17.06
C PHE A 189 5.23 0.36 16.49
N SER A 190 6.50 0.78 16.47
CA SER A 190 6.95 2.05 15.91
C SER A 190 6.80 2.06 14.37
N PRO A 191 6.22 3.09 13.73
CA PRO A 191 6.02 3.11 12.27
C PRO A 191 7.29 2.75 11.45
N ASN A 192 7.10 1.99 10.37
CA ASN A 192 8.14 1.47 9.46
C ASN A 192 9.12 0.45 10.05
N THR A 193 8.86 -0.09 11.25
CA THR A 193 9.68 -1.17 11.84
C THR A 193 9.04 -2.55 11.68
N ASP A 194 7.89 -2.58 11.04
CA ASP A 194 7.11 -3.73 10.61
C ASP A 194 7.97 -4.64 9.69
N LEU A 195 8.80 -4.06 8.82
CA LEU A 195 9.80 -4.80 8.02
C LEU A 195 10.81 -5.58 8.89
N ALA A 196 11.21 -5.03 10.04
CA ALA A 196 12.12 -5.72 10.95
C ALA A 196 11.43 -6.89 11.66
N ILE A 197 10.15 -6.73 12.03
CA ILE A 197 9.34 -7.79 12.62
C ILE A 197 9.14 -8.94 11.62
N TRP A 198 8.86 -8.65 10.33
CA TRP A 198 8.78 -9.69 9.29
C TRP A 198 10.07 -10.50 9.17
N ASN A 199 11.21 -9.82 9.10
CA ASN A 199 12.51 -10.47 9.00
C ASN A 199 12.89 -11.21 10.30
N TYR A 200 12.47 -10.73 11.47
CA TYR A 200 12.62 -11.47 12.73
C TYR A 200 11.85 -12.80 12.70
N ILE A 201 10.58 -12.80 12.28
CA ILE A 201 9.78 -14.02 12.16
C ILE A 201 10.44 -15.00 11.17
N ALA A 202 10.89 -14.49 10.02
CA ALA A 202 11.62 -15.31 9.05
C ALA A 202 12.92 -15.88 9.64
N ARG A 203 13.67 -15.06 10.39
CA ARG A 203 14.87 -15.50 11.11
C ARG A 203 14.54 -16.62 12.09
N GLU A 204 13.50 -16.48 12.90
CA GLU A 204 13.12 -17.51 13.88
C GLU A 204 12.74 -18.83 13.21
N ILE A 205 11.98 -18.78 12.11
CA ILE A 205 11.65 -19.97 11.31
C ILE A 205 12.93 -20.63 10.77
N VAL A 206 13.82 -19.84 10.16
CA VAL A 206 15.06 -20.36 9.57
C VAL A 206 16.01 -20.90 10.62
N TYR A 207 16.36 -20.12 11.64
CA TYR A 207 17.42 -20.45 12.59
C TYR A 207 17.04 -21.54 13.59
N ARG A 208 15.74 -21.77 13.83
CA ARG A 208 15.27 -22.89 14.67
C ARG A 208 15.16 -24.19 13.89
N ASP A 209 14.97 -24.12 12.57
CA ASP A 209 14.94 -25.29 11.68
C ASP A 209 16.32 -25.98 11.59
N LYS A 210 16.34 -27.31 11.50
CA LYS A 210 17.54 -28.14 11.36
C LYS A 210 18.45 -27.69 10.21
N LYS A 211 17.90 -27.35 9.04
CA LYS A 211 18.73 -26.90 7.90
C LYS A 211 19.24 -25.47 8.08
N GLY A 212 18.60 -24.67 8.91
CA GLY A 212 19.17 -23.39 9.37
C GLY A 212 20.15 -23.53 10.53
N GLY A 213 20.41 -24.74 11.04
CA GLY A 213 21.35 -25.00 12.13
C GLY A 213 20.70 -25.06 13.52
N GLY A 214 19.37 -25.02 13.58
CA GLY A 214 18.60 -25.24 14.80
C GLY A 214 18.35 -26.72 15.08
N LYS A 215 17.33 -27.00 15.90
CA LYS A 215 17.02 -28.36 16.39
C LYS A 215 15.64 -28.86 15.98
N GLU A 216 14.81 -28.00 15.41
CA GLU A 216 13.42 -28.25 15.11
C GLU A 216 13.22 -28.57 13.63
N ASP A 217 12.08 -29.14 13.29
CA ASP A 217 11.69 -29.47 11.92
C ASP A 217 10.48 -28.62 11.57
N ILE A 218 10.73 -27.38 11.13
CA ILE A 218 9.72 -26.31 11.03
C ILE A 218 9.41 -26.00 9.57
N ILE A 219 10.43 -26.05 8.70
CA ILE A 219 10.28 -25.68 7.30
C ILE A 219 9.85 -26.91 6.50
N ASP A 220 8.76 -26.77 5.76
CA ASP A 220 8.37 -27.74 4.72
C ASP A 220 9.35 -27.66 3.55
N TRP A 221 10.44 -28.40 3.66
CA TRP A 221 11.52 -28.38 2.69
C TRP A 221 11.12 -28.99 1.34
N ASP A 222 10.13 -29.87 1.30
CA ASP A 222 9.64 -30.42 0.04
C ASP A 222 8.93 -29.31 -0.73
N PHE A 223 8.03 -28.57 -0.06
CA PHE A 223 7.40 -27.39 -0.65
C PHE A 223 8.41 -26.35 -1.11
N VAL A 224 9.39 -25.98 -0.26
CA VAL A 224 10.42 -24.98 -0.60
C VAL A 224 11.22 -25.41 -1.83
N ASN A 225 11.69 -26.65 -1.88
CA ASN A 225 12.53 -27.12 -2.98
C ASN A 225 11.78 -27.24 -4.30
N GLU A 226 10.49 -27.56 -4.26
CA GLU A 226 9.67 -27.76 -5.46
C GLU A 226 9.05 -26.45 -5.99
N ASN A 227 8.71 -25.51 -5.11
CA ASN A 227 7.82 -24.39 -5.44
C ASN A 227 8.44 -23.00 -5.26
N LEU A 228 9.60 -22.88 -4.60
CA LEU A 228 10.16 -21.57 -4.26
C LEU A 228 11.56 -21.33 -4.85
N VAL A 229 11.86 -20.05 -5.04
CA VAL A 229 13.20 -19.54 -5.30
C VAL A 229 13.49 -18.39 -4.35
N PHE A 230 14.75 -18.23 -3.95
CA PHE A 230 15.17 -17.10 -3.12
C PHE A 230 15.72 -16.00 -4.00
N THR A 231 15.32 -14.76 -3.72
CA THR A 231 15.79 -13.58 -4.46
C THR A 231 16.16 -12.43 -3.51
N ALA A 232 17.00 -11.53 -3.98
CA ALA A 232 17.33 -10.27 -3.31
C ALA A 232 17.08 -9.08 -4.24
N GLY A 233 16.75 -7.93 -3.65
CA GLY A 233 16.61 -6.64 -4.33
C GLY A 233 17.54 -5.57 -3.75
N PRO A 234 17.68 -4.43 -4.41
CA PRO A 234 18.50 -3.32 -3.93
C PRO A 234 17.85 -2.61 -2.74
N ALA A 235 18.67 -2.18 -1.77
CA ALA A 235 18.20 -1.46 -0.58
C ALA A 235 18.05 0.07 -0.79
N ASN A 236 18.80 0.65 -1.72
CA ASN A 236 18.94 2.09 -1.93
C ASN A 236 18.02 2.61 -3.05
N ILE A 237 16.71 2.41 -2.90
CA ILE A 237 15.70 2.68 -3.94
C ILE A 237 15.03 4.05 -3.86
N GLY A 238 15.40 4.90 -2.89
CA GLY A 238 14.77 6.22 -2.71
C GLY A 238 13.38 6.14 -2.08
N TYR A 239 12.63 7.23 -2.19
CA TYR A 239 11.34 7.46 -1.54
C TYR A 239 10.24 7.91 -2.52
N GLY A 240 10.52 7.89 -3.83
CA GLY A 240 9.56 8.25 -4.87
C GLY A 240 9.32 9.77 -4.96
N MET A 241 10.26 10.58 -4.47
CA MET A 241 10.16 12.03 -4.58
C MET A 241 10.80 12.52 -5.88
N ARG A 242 10.65 13.82 -6.14
CA ARG A 242 11.31 14.49 -7.27
C ARG A 242 12.81 14.43 -7.12
N ARG A 243 13.52 14.18 -8.22
CA ARG A 243 14.99 14.10 -8.25
C ARG A 243 15.61 15.38 -8.81
N ALA A 244 16.87 15.62 -8.42
CA ALA A 244 17.63 16.79 -8.85
C ALA A 244 17.63 16.96 -10.38
N GLY A 245 17.36 18.18 -10.83
CA GLY A 245 17.33 18.53 -12.26
C GLY A 245 15.94 18.50 -12.91
N GLU A 246 14.94 17.92 -12.25
CA GLU A 246 13.54 18.00 -12.71
C GLU A 246 13.04 19.45 -12.76
N LYS A 247 12.29 19.79 -13.82
CA LYS A 247 11.75 21.14 -14.04
C LYS A 247 10.96 21.68 -12.85
N SER A 248 10.16 20.81 -12.24
CA SER A 248 9.31 21.12 -11.10
C SER A 248 10.08 21.58 -9.86
N LEU A 249 11.32 21.12 -9.66
CA LEU A 249 12.20 21.60 -8.58
C LEU A 249 12.82 22.96 -8.91
N LYS A 250 13.18 23.19 -10.18
CA LYS A 250 13.79 24.45 -10.64
C LYS A 250 12.84 25.65 -10.54
N ASP A 251 11.55 25.41 -10.71
CA ASP A 251 10.53 26.46 -10.68
C ASP A 251 10.21 26.96 -9.24
N GLY A 252 10.89 26.45 -8.21
CA GLY A 252 11.03 27.10 -6.89
C GLY A 252 9.79 27.13 -6.00
N LYS A 253 8.95 26.08 -6.01
CA LYS A 253 7.65 26.07 -5.31
C LYS A 253 7.62 25.33 -3.97
N TYR A 254 8.76 24.87 -3.46
CA TYR A 254 8.83 24.06 -2.24
C TYR A 254 9.37 24.86 -1.07
N THR A 255 8.74 24.69 0.08
CA THR A 255 9.22 25.16 1.38
C THR A 255 10.48 24.40 1.80
N ALA A 256 11.23 24.95 2.75
CA ALA A 256 12.41 24.28 3.31
C ALA A 256 12.07 22.90 3.91
N LEU A 257 10.88 22.75 4.51
CA LEU A 257 10.41 21.47 5.06
C LEU A 257 10.12 20.42 3.98
N GLU A 258 9.51 20.83 2.87
CA GLU A 258 9.28 19.92 1.73
C GLU A 258 10.60 19.48 1.09
N MET A 259 11.59 20.39 1.05
CA MET A 259 12.93 20.08 0.55
C MET A 259 13.66 19.04 1.40
N GLU A 260 13.43 18.97 2.72
CA GLU A 260 14.08 17.96 3.57
C GLU A 260 13.78 16.52 3.12
N THR A 261 12.53 16.26 2.69
CA THR A 261 12.12 14.92 2.20
C THR A 261 12.63 14.67 0.78
N ILE A 262 12.64 15.71 -0.05
CA ILE A 262 13.19 15.66 -1.41
C ILE A 262 14.71 15.38 -1.36
N ASP A 263 15.44 15.95 -0.42
CA ASP A 263 16.89 15.75 -0.33
C ASP A 263 17.22 14.29 0.05
N LYS A 264 16.37 13.64 0.84
CA LYS A 264 16.47 12.20 1.19
C LYS A 264 16.29 11.27 -0.01
N GLU A 265 15.59 11.71 -1.06
CA GLU A 265 15.45 10.94 -2.31
C GLU A 265 16.78 10.69 -3.01
N MET A 266 17.73 11.62 -2.87
CA MET A 266 19.03 11.51 -3.53
C MET A 266 20.01 10.71 -2.68
N GLN A 267 20.01 10.93 -1.37
CA GLN A 267 20.86 10.21 -0.44
C GLN A 267 20.36 10.37 1.00
N LYS A 268 20.72 9.43 1.87
CA LYS A 268 20.52 9.57 3.32
C LYS A 268 21.74 9.12 4.10
N LYS A 269 21.88 9.63 5.32
CA LYS A 269 22.81 9.07 6.31
C LYS A 269 22.13 7.87 6.97
N VAL A 270 22.80 6.73 6.98
CA VAL A 270 22.29 5.51 7.62
C VAL A 270 22.20 5.74 9.13
N SER A 271 21.01 5.55 9.68
CA SER A 271 20.79 5.72 11.12
C SER A 271 21.24 4.51 11.93
N ALA A 272 21.44 4.69 13.24
CA ALA A 272 21.70 3.60 14.19
C ALA A 272 20.60 2.52 14.16
N LYS A 273 19.35 2.92 13.87
CA LYS A 273 18.22 1.99 13.76
C LYS A 273 18.31 1.09 12.53
N GLU A 274 18.86 1.58 11.43
CA GLU A 274 18.91 0.86 10.15
C GLU A 274 20.25 0.15 9.93
N GLY A 275 21.33 0.59 10.58
CA GLY A 275 22.69 0.08 10.40
C GLY A 275 22.79 -1.44 10.42
N PRO A 276 22.32 -2.13 11.48
CA PRO A 276 22.38 -3.59 11.55
C PRO A 276 21.65 -4.29 10.38
N ALA A 277 20.43 -3.84 10.03
CA ALA A 277 19.67 -4.41 8.93
C ALA A 277 20.30 -4.18 7.55
N LEU A 278 21.11 -3.12 7.39
CA LEU A 278 21.75 -2.78 6.13
C LEU A 278 23.18 -3.31 5.99
N GLU A 279 23.76 -3.87 7.06
CA GLU A 279 25.10 -4.46 7.04
C GLU A 279 25.28 -5.56 5.99
N PRO A 280 24.32 -6.49 5.76
CA PRO A 280 24.40 -7.47 4.68
C PRO A 280 24.49 -6.85 3.29
N PHE A 281 24.06 -5.60 3.14
CA PHE A 281 24.10 -4.83 1.90
C PHE A 281 25.32 -3.89 1.82
N GLY A 282 26.24 -3.98 2.79
CA GLY A 282 27.50 -3.24 2.80
C GLY A 282 27.42 -1.81 3.36
N TYR A 283 26.36 -1.47 4.10
CA TYR A 283 26.23 -0.17 4.76
C TYR A 283 26.31 -0.30 6.28
N LYS A 284 26.91 0.70 6.92
CA LYS A 284 27.01 0.82 8.38
C LYS A 284 26.38 2.12 8.86
N GLU A 285 26.10 2.19 10.16
CA GLU A 285 25.67 3.43 10.79
C GLU A 285 26.64 4.58 10.44
N GLY A 286 26.07 5.71 10.03
CA GLY A 286 26.82 6.90 9.68
C GLY A 286 27.26 6.98 8.22
N ASP A 287 27.21 5.88 7.47
CA ASP A 287 27.49 5.89 6.03
C ASP A 287 26.48 6.75 5.27
N VAL A 288 26.92 7.31 4.15
CA VAL A 288 26.03 8.01 3.21
C VAL A 288 25.57 7.02 2.15
N MET A 289 24.31 6.60 2.23
CA MET A 289 23.67 5.77 1.23
C MET A 289 23.14 6.65 0.10
N LYS A 290 23.70 6.49 -1.10
CA LYS A 290 23.22 7.17 -2.31
C LYS A 290 22.08 6.37 -2.92
N ASN A 291 20.94 7.01 -3.12
CA ASN A 291 19.73 6.38 -3.62
C ASN A 291 19.67 6.43 -5.16
N THR A 292 19.19 5.34 -5.73
CA THR A 292 18.86 5.21 -7.16
C THR A 292 17.41 5.63 -7.42
N ALA A 293 16.98 5.67 -8.68
CA ALA A 293 15.62 6.08 -9.07
C ALA A 293 14.51 5.03 -8.77
N GLY A 294 14.79 4.08 -7.87
CA GLY A 294 13.94 2.93 -7.60
C GLY A 294 13.93 1.88 -8.72
N THR A 295 13.82 0.61 -8.36
CA THR A 295 13.72 -0.48 -9.34
C THR A 295 13.02 -1.69 -8.74
N LEU A 296 12.37 -2.48 -9.60
CA LEU A 296 11.81 -3.79 -9.24
C LEU A 296 12.76 -4.94 -9.58
N LYS A 297 13.99 -4.62 -10.03
CA LYS A 297 15.02 -5.61 -10.31
C LYS A 297 15.37 -6.38 -9.05
N HIS A 298 15.48 -7.69 -9.21
CA HIS A 298 15.92 -8.63 -8.21
C HIS A 298 16.79 -9.69 -8.89
N TRP A 299 17.54 -10.44 -8.10
CA TRP A 299 18.40 -11.54 -8.58
C TRP A 299 18.27 -12.75 -7.68
N HIS A 300 18.50 -13.93 -8.24
CA HIS A 300 18.50 -15.17 -7.48
C HIS A 300 19.64 -15.18 -6.45
N ILE A 301 19.35 -15.71 -5.28
CA ILE A 301 20.32 -15.97 -4.21
C ILE A 301 20.16 -17.40 -3.72
N SER A 302 21.16 -17.91 -2.99
CA SER A 302 21.04 -19.20 -2.32
C SER A 302 20.21 -19.09 -1.04
N PHE A 303 19.73 -20.22 -0.52
CA PHE A 303 19.15 -20.26 0.82
C PHE A 303 20.14 -19.79 1.89
N GLU A 304 21.44 -20.11 1.77
CA GLU A 304 22.46 -19.67 2.72
C GLU A 304 22.65 -18.14 2.69
N ASP A 305 22.57 -17.51 1.52
CA ASP A 305 22.61 -16.05 1.40
C ASP A 305 21.35 -15.41 2.02
N TYR A 306 20.18 -16.03 1.82
CA TYR A 306 18.93 -15.60 2.45
C TYR A 306 19.02 -15.72 3.98
N LYS A 307 19.47 -16.86 4.50
CA LYS A 307 19.72 -17.05 5.92
C LYS A 307 20.70 -16.02 6.48
N LYS A 308 21.79 -15.74 5.77
CA LYS A 308 22.77 -14.73 6.16
C LYS A 308 22.17 -13.33 6.22
N SER A 309 21.26 -12.97 5.31
CA SER A 309 20.59 -11.67 5.33
C SER A 309 19.67 -11.50 6.55
N LEU A 310 19.15 -12.60 7.11
CA LEU A 310 18.31 -12.61 8.30
C LEU A 310 19.10 -12.49 9.62
N ALA A 311 20.42 -12.73 9.60
CA ALA A 311 21.26 -12.74 10.79
C ALA A 311 21.12 -11.50 11.70
N PRO A 312 21.03 -10.26 11.19
CA PRO A 312 20.94 -9.07 12.01
C PRO A 312 19.62 -8.92 12.78
N TYR A 313 18.54 -9.59 12.33
CA TYR A 313 17.20 -9.43 12.87
C TYR A 313 16.99 -10.25 14.14
N THR A 314 17.83 -10.07 15.17
CA THR A 314 17.67 -10.72 16.46
C THR A 314 16.53 -10.11 17.28
N LEU A 315 16.05 -10.81 18.32
CA LEU A 315 15.05 -10.28 19.24
C LEU A 315 15.51 -8.94 19.85
N ASP A 316 16.75 -8.89 20.38
CA ASP A 316 17.30 -7.67 20.97
C ASP A 316 17.30 -6.47 20.02
N TYR A 317 17.68 -6.68 18.75
CA TYR A 317 17.70 -5.61 17.77
C TYR A 317 16.28 -5.18 17.39
N VAL A 318 15.43 -6.15 17.05
CA VAL A 318 14.07 -5.89 16.54
C VAL A 318 13.21 -5.27 17.62
N ALA A 319 13.18 -5.83 18.83
CA ALA A 319 12.41 -5.27 19.94
C ALA A 319 12.85 -3.84 20.27
N LYS A 320 14.17 -3.55 20.27
CA LYS A 320 14.70 -2.21 20.51
C LYS A 320 14.21 -1.18 19.50
N ILE A 321 14.14 -1.53 18.21
CA ILE A 321 13.74 -0.57 17.18
C ILE A 321 12.24 -0.52 16.96
N ALA A 322 11.55 -1.65 17.20
CA ALA A 322 10.15 -1.82 16.86
C ALA A 322 9.20 -1.48 17.99
N LYS A 323 9.65 -1.44 19.24
CA LYS A 323 8.83 -1.03 20.40
C LYS A 323 8.06 0.27 20.10
N GLY A 324 6.73 0.18 20.10
CA GLY A 324 5.83 1.31 19.82
C GLY A 324 5.21 1.89 21.08
N ASP A 325 4.90 1.05 22.09
CA ASP A 325 4.54 1.51 23.42
C ASP A 325 5.78 1.55 24.32
N PRO A 326 6.24 2.72 24.80
CA PRO A 326 7.39 2.81 25.69
C PRO A 326 7.19 2.03 27.02
N ASN A 327 5.95 1.76 27.42
CA ASN A 327 5.59 1.10 28.68
C ASN A 327 5.43 -0.42 28.58
N GLU A 328 5.39 -1.00 27.38
CA GLU A 328 5.27 -2.45 27.17
C GLU A 328 6.60 -3.16 27.49
N ASP A 329 6.56 -4.33 28.12
CA ASP A 329 7.77 -5.11 28.38
C ASP A 329 8.25 -5.79 27.08
N ILE A 330 9.56 -5.94 26.91
CA ILE A 330 10.17 -6.55 25.71
C ILE A 330 9.95 -8.08 25.68
N GLU A 331 9.72 -8.69 26.85
CA GLU A 331 9.54 -10.15 26.99
C GLU A 331 8.06 -10.59 27.13
N GLY A 332 7.11 -9.65 27.00
CA GLY A 332 5.68 -9.84 27.29
C GLY A 332 4.86 -10.60 26.27
#